data_AF-A0A2V8U416-F1
#
_entry.id   AF-A0A2V8U416-F1
#
_cell.length_a   1.000
_cell.length_b   1.000
_cell.length_c   1.000
_cell.angle_alpha   90.00
_cell.angle_beta   90.00
_cell.angle_gamma   90.00
#
_symmetry.space_group_name_H-M   'P 1'
#
loop_
_entity.id
_entity.type
_entity.pdbx_description
1 polymer ?
#
loop_
_entity_poly.entity_id
_entity_poly.type
_entity_poly.pdbx_seq_one_letter_code
_entity_poly.pdbx_strand_id
1 'polypeptide(L)'
;MLSALMALIGAALTVAACYAAGLLLAERLGAPLRQSEKFPLAFVLGAACLHLAIFAVLAVKIAYKPVLITLVAGVLGLAIRTGAWGKRGVPMKPLERRLKIGFGVIFGAFTFLYFVNALAPESSPDGSGYHLGFVARYLRAHGFERITTNIYASLSAGVEMLFVPAFAIGRHSAAALVHFAFAIALALAVFAYGRRIGRPWAGAAGALLVYASPVAGIDGTSAYNDVALAAILFSVFYWLEIWDETRDARLLIPIGLLAGYAYATKYTAFVIVPYALGFVAWRTRRLRPLLVPAACAVVMIAPWMIKNWINVQNPIAPFGNRVFRNPYVHVLFEQEYGEYLRRYEVSNKWTLPLEVTLYGQKTTGVIGMVFLAAPLSLLSLRYRAGRRLLVPGFLMLAVYLANVGTRFLIPCLPFFSLTMALALENAKPLLAAMVVFHATMSSPWVMKHTPSRYAW
;
A
#
# COMPACT_ATOMS: atom_id res chain seq x y z
N MET A 1 8.18 23.05 -18.56
CA MET A 1 9.28 22.83 -17.58
C MET A 1 8.85 23.16 -16.14
N LEU A 2 8.28 24.34 -15.86
CA LEU A 2 7.86 24.73 -14.51
C LEU A 2 6.86 23.77 -13.84
N SER A 3 5.84 23.29 -14.57
CA SER A 3 4.84 22.35 -14.03
C SER A 3 5.45 21.01 -13.60
N ALA A 4 6.39 20.47 -14.40
CA ALA A 4 7.09 19.23 -14.06
C ALA A 4 8.00 19.42 -12.84
N LEU A 5 8.71 20.55 -12.75
CA LEU A 5 9.52 20.87 -11.57
C LEU A 5 8.66 20.97 -10.30
N MET A 6 7.50 21.62 -10.39
CA MET A 6 6.57 21.71 -9.25
C MET A 6 5.98 20.35 -8.87
N ALA A 7 5.72 19.48 -9.83
CA ALA A 7 5.30 18.10 -9.58
C ALA A 7 6.35 17.34 -8.74
N LEU A 8 7.62 17.43 -9.16
CA LEU A 8 8.74 16.82 -8.46
C LEU A 8 8.92 17.40 -7.05
N ILE A 9 8.84 18.73 -6.89
CA ILE A 9 8.96 19.38 -5.58
C ILE A 9 7.82 18.96 -4.65
N GLY A 10 6.57 18.99 -5.12
CA GLY A 10 5.39 18.62 -4.33
C GLY A 10 5.45 17.17 -3.85
N ALA A 11 5.84 16.25 -4.73
CA ALA A 11 6.03 14.85 -4.39
C ALA A 11 7.21 14.66 -3.42
N ALA A 12 8.38 15.22 -3.73
CA ALA A 12 9.58 15.06 -2.92
C ALA A 12 9.40 15.58 -1.50
N LEU A 13 8.78 16.76 -1.33
CA LEU A 13 8.50 17.33 -0.01
C LEU A 13 7.55 16.44 0.79
N THR A 14 6.47 15.96 0.16
CA THR A 14 5.49 15.08 0.81
C THR A 14 6.11 13.75 1.21
N VAL A 15 6.84 13.10 0.30
CA VAL A 15 7.52 11.81 0.56
C VAL A 15 8.59 11.97 1.63
N ALA A 16 9.37 13.05 1.59
CA ALA A 16 10.38 13.35 2.59
C ALA A 16 9.74 13.60 3.96
N ALA A 17 8.60 14.29 4.04
CA ALA A 17 7.89 14.50 5.31
C ALA A 17 7.29 13.21 5.86
N CYS A 18 6.72 12.34 5.01
CA CYS A 18 6.33 10.98 5.41
C CYS A 18 7.53 10.23 5.99
N TYR A 19 8.67 10.21 5.31
CA TYR A 19 9.87 9.56 5.82
C TYR A 19 10.34 10.16 7.15
N ALA A 20 10.44 11.50 7.24
CA ALA A 20 10.84 12.22 8.45
C ALA A 20 9.93 11.93 9.67
N ALA A 21 8.60 11.99 9.48
CA ALA A 21 7.65 11.68 10.55
C ALA A 21 7.86 10.27 11.09
N GLY A 22 8.07 9.29 10.20
CA GLY A 22 8.29 7.92 10.59
C GLY A 22 9.64 7.70 11.26
N LEU A 23 10.69 8.43 10.85
CA LEU A 23 11.98 8.41 11.54
C LEU A 23 11.88 8.95 12.95
N LEU A 24 11.24 10.10 13.13
CA LEU A 24 11.02 10.70 14.44
C LEU A 24 10.29 9.71 15.37
N LEU A 25 9.23 9.07 14.89
CA LEU A 25 8.48 8.10 15.67
C LEU A 25 9.27 6.82 15.95
N ALA A 26 9.88 6.21 14.91
CA ALA A 26 10.66 4.98 15.06
C ALA A 26 11.83 5.16 16.03
N GLU A 27 12.52 6.31 15.97
CA GLU A 27 13.60 6.62 16.90
C GLU A 27 13.11 6.88 18.32
N ARG A 28 11.99 7.61 18.47
CA ARG A 28 11.40 7.86 19.79
C ARG A 28 11.02 6.56 20.50
N LEU A 29 10.59 5.56 19.73
CA LEU A 29 10.25 4.23 20.21
C LEU A 29 11.46 3.31 20.38
N GLY A 30 12.64 3.68 19.89
CA GLY A 30 13.83 2.85 19.93
C GLY A 30 13.78 1.65 18.98
N ALA A 31 13.05 1.78 17.85
CA ALA A 31 12.85 0.68 16.91
C ALA A 31 14.18 0.19 16.29
N PRO A 32 14.52 -1.11 16.39
CA PRO A 32 15.80 -1.64 15.91
C PRO A 32 15.78 -1.93 14.40
N LEU A 33 15.56 -0.89 13.60
CA LEU A 33 15.51 -1.00 12.13
C LEU A 33 16.91 -1.20 11.54
N ARG A 34 17.05 -2.21 10.68
CA ARG A 34 18.26 -2.42 9.88
C ARG A 34 18.33 -1.41 8.74
N GLN A 35 19.52 -1.21 8.16
CA GLN A 35 19.73 -0.20 7.11
C GLN A 35 18.75 -0.32 5.92
N SER A 36 18.47 -1.54 5.43
CA SER A 36 17.51 -1.70 4.31
C SER A 36 16.05 -1.58 4.73
N GLU A 37 15.76 -1.66 6.03
CA GLU A 37 14.40 -1.57 6.58
C GLU A 37 14.00 -0.12 6.83
N LYS A 38 14.99 0.75 7.07
CA LYS A 38 14.81 2.14 7.50
C LYS A 38 13.90 2.92 6.56
N PHE A 39 14.24 3.01 5.26
CA PHE A 39 13.44 3.75 4.28
C PHE A 39 12.00 3.24 4.19
N PRO A 40 11.74 1.98 3.79
CA PRO A 40 10.38 1.54 3.53
C PRO A 40 9.50 1.55 4.78
N LEU A 41 10.00 1.10 5.93
CA LEU A 41 9.18 1.02 7.14
C LEU A 41 8.93 2.37 7.79
N ALA A 42 9.92 3.27 7.79
CA ALA A 42 9.70 4.63 8.31
C ALA A 42 8.83 5.44 7.36
N PHE A 43 9.01 5.33 6.04
CA PHE A 43 8.16 6.02 5.08
C PHE A 43 6.67 5.68 5.27
N VAL A 44 6.32 4.39 5.34
CA VAL A 44 4.93 3.96 5.52
C VAL A 44 4.41 4.33 6.93
N LEU A 45 5.23 4.22 7.98
CA LEU A 45 4.84 4.63 9.33
C LEU A 45 4.55 6.13 9.42
N GLY A 46 5.40 6.96 8.83
CA GLY A 46 5.20 8.39 8.86
C GLY A 46 4.15 8.87 7.86
N ALA A 47 3.89 8.14 6.78
CA ALA A 47 2.69 8.30 5.97
C ALA A 47 1.42 8.14 6.83
N ALA A 48 1.36 7.11 7.68
CA ALA A 48 0.24 6.96 8.62
C ALA A 48 0.11 8.15 9.59
N CYS A 49 1.21 8.74 10.03
CA CYS A 49 1.18 9.92 10.91
C CYS A 49 0.73 11.18 10.15
N LEU A 50 1.30 11.41 8.97
CA LEU A 50 1.04 12.61 8.16
C LEU A 50 -0.40 12.61 7.62
N HIS A 51 -0.95 11.44 7.28
CA HIS A 51 -2.35 11.33 6.86
C HIS A 51 -3.31 11.90 7.91
N LEU A 52 -3.09 11.57 9.18
CA LEU A 52 -3.97 11.97 10.27
C LEU A 52 -3.82 13.47 10.57
N ALA A 53 -2.60 14.00 10.46
CA ALA A 53 -2.36 15.43 10.58
C ALA A 53 -3.06 16.23 9.46
N ILE A 54 -3.00 15.74 8.21
CA ILE A 54 -3.68 16.39 7.08
C ILE A 54 -5.20 16.25 7.19
N PHE A 55 -5.69 15.09 7.65
CA PHE A 55 -7.10 14.90 7.98
C PHE A 55 -7.55 15.97 8.99
N ALA A 56 -6.79 16.21 10.06
CA ALA A 56 -7.12 17.22 11.06
C ALA A 56 -7.14 18.64 10.47
N VAL A 57 -6.17 19.00 9.63
CA VAL A 57 -6.13 20.28 8.89
C VAL A 57 -7.39 20.46 8.03
N LEU A 58 -7.83 19.42 7.34
CA LEU A 58 -9.05 19.45 6.53
C LEU A 58 -10.31 19.51 7.40
N ALA A 59 -10.35 18.80 8.52
CA ALA A 59 -11.48 18.76 9.44
C ALA A 59 -11.75 20.13 10.07
N VAL A 60 -10.71 20.88 10.43
CA VAL A 60 -10.83 22.23 11.00
C VAL A 60 -10.87 23.34 9.95
N LYS A 61 -10.94 22.98 8.66
CA LYS A 61 -11.09 23.89 7.51
C LYS A 61 -10.00 24.95 7.36
N ILE A 62 -8.74 24.57 7.55
CA ILE A 62 -7.56 25.46 7.39
C ILE A 62 -6.58 24.95 6.32
N ALA A 63 -7.03 24.17 5.35
CA ALA A 63 -6.19 23.57 4.31
C ALA A 63 -5.76 24.58 3.22
N TYR A 64 -5.19 25.69 3.65
CA TYR A 64 -4.52 26.65 2.79
C TYR A 64 -3.12 26.14 2.42
N LYS A 65 -2.67 26.50 1.21
CA LYS A 65 -1.34 26.10 0.72
C LYS A 65 -0.19 26.44 1.70
N PRO A 66 -0.13 27.63 2.34
CA PRO A 66 0.89 27.91 3.35
C PRO A 66 0.84 26.95 4.54
N VAL A 67 -0.34 26.64 5.07
CA VAL A 67 -0.50 25.71 6.21
C VAL A 67 0.05 24.32 5.87
N LEU A 68 -0.27 23.81 4.69
CA LEU A 68 0.21 22.51 4.22
C LEU A 68 1.74 22.50 4.05
N ILE A 69 2.31 23.57 3.47
CA ILE A 69 3.77 23.70 3.31
C ILE A 69 4.45 23.78 4.68
N THR A 70 3.92 24.58 5.61
CA THR A 70 4.46 24.72 6.96
C THR A 70 4.42 23.41 7.73
N LEU A 71 3.34 22.62 7.61
CA LEU A 71 3.24 21.30 8.23
C LEU A 71 4.34 20.36 7.70
N VAL A 72 4.46 20.24 6.37
CA VAL A 72 5.43 19.36 5.71
C VAL A 72 6.87 19.80 6.02
N ALA A 73 7.17 21.09 5.89
CA ALA A 73 8.48 21.65 6.19
C ALA A 73 8.84 21.57 7.67
N GLY A 74 7.86 21.75 8.57
CA GLY A 74 8.05 21.66 10.02
C GLY A 74 8.46 20.27 10.48
N VAL A 75 7.82 19.22 9.92
CA VAL A 75 8.19 17.82 10.18
C VAL A 75 9.62 17.53 9.70
N LEU A 76 9.97 18.00 8.50
CA LEU A 76 11.33 17.87 7.96
C LEU A 76 12.37 18.57 8.83
N GLY A 77 12.12 19.84 9.16
CA GLY A 77 13.00 20.64 10.02
C GLY A 77 13.20 20.00 11.39
N LEU A 78 12.13 19.43 11.97
CA LEU A 78 12.24 18.70 13.24
C LEU A 78 13.10 17.45 13.13
N ALA A 79 12.93 16.63 12.07
CA ALA A 79 13.75 15.43 11.87
C ALA A 79 15.23 15.74 11.61
N ILE A 80 15.53 16.86 10.96
CA ILE A 80 16.91 17.36 10.80
C ILE A 80 17.46 17.84 12.14
N ARG A 81 16.69 18.67 12.87
CA ARG A 81 17.09 19.24 14.17
C ARG A 81 17.37 18.17 15.24
N THR A 82 16.57 17.10 15.29
CA THR A 82 16.79 16.00 16.25
C THR A 82 17.89 15.02 15.80
N GLY A 83 18.45 15.21 14.59
CA GLY A 83 19.43 14.30 13.99
C GLY A 83 18.85 12.98 13.49
N ALA A 84 17.53 12.79 13.56
CA ALA A 84 16.87 11.54 13.17
C ALA A 84 17.09 11.18 11.69
N TRP A 85 17.14 12.21 10.84
CA TRP A 85 17.44 12.04 9.42
C TRP A 85 18.79 11.37 9.17
N GLY A 86 19.83 11.76 9.93
CA GLY A 86 21.22 11.33 9.73
C GLY A 86 21.57 9.99 10.39
N LYS A 87 20.80 9.48 11.35
CA LYS A 87 21.12 8.23 12.03
C LYS A 87 21.12 7.06 11.06
N ARG A 88 22.11 6.16 11.13
CA ARG A 88 22.11 4.96 10.29
C ARG A 88 21.38 3.83 11.02
N GLY A 89 20.64 3.01 10.26
CA GLY A 89 20.08 1.78 10.78
C GLY A 89 21.19 0.77 11.14
N VAL A 90 20.79 -0.32 11.78
CA VAL A 90 21.72 -1.40 12.16
C VAL A 90 22.40 -1.96 10.89
N PRO A 91 23.74 -2.02 10.83
CA PRO A 91 24.48 -2.55 9.70
C PRO A 91 24.05 -3.97 9.32
N MET A 92 24.17 -4.30 8.04
CA MET A 92 23.77 -5.61 7.50
C MET A 92 24.92 -6.25 6.74
N LYS A 93 24.90 -7.59 6.66
CA LYS A 93 25.81 -8.35 5.83
C LYS A 93 25.73 -7.86 4.37
N PRO A 94 26.87 -7.61 3.70
CA PRO A 94 26.91 -7.22 2.29
C PRO A 94 26.16 -8.21 1.39
N LEU A 95 25.60 -7.71 0.29
CA LEU A 95 24.94 -8.53 -0.71
C LEU A 95 25.97 -9.18 -1.64
N GLU A 96 25.66 -10.39 -2.09
CA GLU A 96 26.36 -11.04 -3.19
C GLU A 96 26.33 -10.13 -4.44
N ARG A 97 27.47 -9.95 -5.10
CA ARG A 97 27.62 -9.01 -6.23
C ARG A 97 26.61 -9.28 -7.36
N ARG A 98 26.43 -10.55 -7.72
CA ARG A 98 25.49 -10.97 -8.79
C ARG A 98 24.06 -10.57 -8.47
N LEU A 99 23.62 -10.84 -7.24
CA LEU A 99 22.29 -10.45 -6.76
C LEU A 99 22.11 -8.93 -6.76
N LYS A 100 23.10 -8.18 -6.26
CA LYS A 100 23.07 -6.71 -6.23
C LYS A 100 22.92 -6.12 -7.62
N ILE A 101 23.70 -6.61 -8.59
CA ILE A 101 23.65 -6.15 -9.98
C ILE A 101 22.32 -6.55 -10.62
N GLY A 102 21.94 -7.82 -10.55
CA GLY A 102 20.70 -8.31 -11.17
C GLY A 102 19.46 -7.62 -10.63
N PHE A 103 19.36 -7.47 -9.31
CA PHE A 103 18.29 -6.70 -8.69
C PHE A 103 18.33 -5.24 -9.12
N GLY A 104 19.49 -4.58 -9.06
CA GLY A 104 19.64 -3.17 -9.41
C GLY A 104 19.28 -2.86 -10.86
N VAL A 105 19.63 -3.73 -11.81
CA VAL A 105 19.31 -3.56 -13.23
C VAL A 105 17.80 -3.66 -13.47
N ILE A 106 17.15 -4.75 -13.01
CA ILE A 106 15.71 -4.95 -13.26
C ILE A 106 14.90 -3.91 -12.49
N PHE A 107 15.19 -3.72 -11.20
CA PHE A 107 14.52 -2.73 -10.38
C PHE A 107 14.70 -1.31 -10.95
N GLY A 108 15.92 -0.96 -11.37
CA GLY A 108 16.22 0.34 -11.97
C GLY A 108 15.48 0.58 -13.28
N ALA A 109 15.43 -0.41 -14.16
CA ALA A 109 14.71 -0.32 -15.43
C ALA A 109 13.20 -0.07 -15.23
N PHE A 110 12.55 -0.86 -14.36
CA PHE A 110 11.15 -0.67 -14.02
C PHE A 110 10.90 0.64 -13.27
N THR A 111 11.79 1.03 -12.36
CA THR A 111 11.70 2.33 -11.64
C THR A 111 11.77 3.50 -12.62
N PHE A 112 12.65 3.45 -13.62
CA PHE A 112 12.71 4.49 -14.63
C PHE A 112 11.42 4.55 -15.45
N LEU A 113 10.93 3.40 -15.92
CA LEU A 113 9.65 3.31 -16.62
C LEU A 113 8.50 3.89 -15.79
N TYR A 114 8.39 3.48 -14.53
CA TYR A 114 7.33 3.91 -13.64
C TYR A 114 7.43 5.38 -13.25
N PHE A 115 8.64 5.89 -13.03
CA PHE A 115 8.87 7.30 -12.78
C PHE A 115 8.39 8.17 -13.95
N VAL A 116 8.69 7.77 -15.19
CA VAL A 116 8.24 8.49 -16.39
C VAL A 116 6.72 8.48 -16.49
N ASN A 117 6.07 7.34 -16.22
CA ASN A 117 4.61 7.23 -16.25
C ASN A 117 3.95 8.04 -15.13
N ALA A 118 4.44 7.97 -13.89
CA ALA A 118 3.91 8.73 -12.76
C ALA A 118 4.14 10.25 -12.90
N LEU A 119 5.18 10.67 -13.62
CA LEU A 119 5.42 12.08 -13.92
C LEU A 119 4.50 12.61 -15.02
N ALA A 120 3.94 11.74 -15.87
CA ALA A 120 2.98 12.14 -16.90
C ALA A 120 1.71 12.74 -16.25
N PRO A 121 0.90 13.51 -16.99
CA PRO A 121 -0.38 13.96 -16.49
C PRO A 121 -1.27 12.78 -16.11
N GLU A 122 -1.83 12.83 -14.89
CA GLU A 122 -2.68 11.76 -14.39
C GLU A 122 -4.00 11.75 -15.18
N SER A 123 -4.27 10.67 -15.88
CA SER A 123 -5.47 10.50 -16.70
C SER A 123 -6.24 9.21 -16.39
N SER A 124 -5.83 8.46 -15.37
CA SER A 124 -6.50 7.20 -15.02
C SER A 124 -7.95 7.44 -14.59
N PRO A 125 -8.89 6.51 -14.87
CA PRO A 125 -10.31 6.73 -14.61
C PRO A 125 -10.63 7.09 -13.15
N ASP A 126 -10.18 6.27 -12.20
CA ASP A 126 -10.48 6.51 -10.77
C ASP A 126 -9.65 7.68 -10.21
N GLY A 127 -8.44 7.86 -10.72
CA GLY A 127 -7.41 8.77 -10.21
C GLY A 127 -7.76 10.20 -10.55
N SER A 128 -7.99 10.47 -11.84
CA SER A 128 -8.50 11.76 -12.32
C SER A 128 -9.96 11.99 -11.91
N GLY A 129 -10.75 10.91 -11.77
CA GLY A 129 -12.13 10.94 -11.33
C GLY A 129 -12.30 11.35 -9.86
N TYR A 130 -12.32 10.37 -8.95
CA TYR A 130 -12.69 10.64 -7.56
C TYR A 130 -11.49 10.85 -6.62
N HIS A 131 -10.36 10.17 -6.81
CA HIS A 131 -9.21 10.33 -5.91
C HIS A 131 -8.70 11.78 -5.93
N LEU A 132 -8.36 12.32 -7.10
CA LEU A 132 -7.91 13.71 -7.23
C LEU A 132 -9.07 14.71 -7.32
N GLY A 133 -10.23 14.29 -7.82
CA GLY A 133 -11.43 15.13 -7.84
C GLY A 133 -11.82 15.61 -6.44
N PHE A 134 -11.83 14.72 -5.45
CA PHE A 134 -12.12 15.09 -4.06
C PHE A 134 -11.00 15.90 -3.42
N VAL A 135 -9.73 15.56 -3.67
CA VAL A 135 -8.58 16.37 -3.20
C VAL A 135 -8.67 17.80 -3.70
N ALA A 136 -8.96 18.00 -4.99
CA ALA A 136 -9.11 19.32 -5.58
C ALA A 136 -10.30 20.11 -4.98
N ARG A 137 -11.42 19.42 -4.72
CA ARG A 137 -12.58 20.00 -4.03
C ARG A 137 -12.26 20.44 -2.61
N TYR A 138 -11.62 19.57 -1.83
CA TYR A 138 -11.24 19.86 -0.45
C TYR A 138 -10.26 21.04 -0.36
N LEU A 139 -9.30 21.13 -1.29
CA LEU A 139 -8.39 22.28 -1.35
C LEU A 139 -9.10 23.60 -1.68
N ARG A 140 -10.11 23.59 -2.57
CA ARG A 140 -10.94 24.77 -2.88
C ARG A 140 -11.81 25.18 -1.69
N ALA A 141 -12.35 24.21 -0.96
CA ALA A 141 -13.16 24.45 0.23
C ALA A 141 -12.31 24.72 1.50
N HIS A 142 -10.98 24.67 1.38
CA HIS A 142 -10.01 24.73 2.48
C HIS A 142 -10.26 23.69 3.59
N GLY A 143 -10.97 22.60 3.30
CA GLY A 143 -11.41 21.62 4.29
C GLY A 143 -12.26 20.52 3.68
N PHE A 144 -12.77 19.62 4.52
CA PHE A 144 -13.72 18.62 4.05
C PHE A 144 -15.00 19.29 3.56
N GLU A 145 -15.34 19.03 2.30
CA GLU A 145 -16.60 19.39 1.68
C GLU A 145 -17.58 18.22 1.86
N ARG A 146 -18.86 18.52 2.14
CA ARG A 146 -19.91 17.51 2.21
C ARG A 146 -20.32 17.10 0.80
N ILE A 147 -20.00 15.87 0.40
CA ILE A 147 -20.29 15.33 -0.94
C ILE A 147 -21.25 14.15 -0.79
N THR A 148 -22.51 14.33 -1.17
CA THR A 148 -23.58 13.31 -1.05
C THR A 148 -23.99 12.72 -2.41
N THR A 149 -23.48 13.27 -3.50
CA THR A 149 -23.81 12.87 -4.88
C THR A 149 -22.90 11.79 -5.44
N ASN A 150 -21.88 11.36 -4.69
CA ASN A 150 -20.96 10.32 -5.12
C ASN A 150 -20.58 9.45 -3.90
N ILE A 151 -20.90 8.14 -3.99
CA ILE A 151 -20.67 7.17 -2.91
C ILE A 151 -19.18 7.07 -2.51
N TYR A 152 -18.25 7.29 -3.45
CA TYR A 152 -16.82 7.19 -3.19
C TYR A 152 -16.33 8.26 -2.22
N ALA A 153 -17.06 9.38 -2.05
CA ALA A 153 -16.72 10.40 -1.05
C ALA A 153 -16.95 9.95 0.40
N SER A 154 -17.70 8.87 0.58
CA SER A 154 -17.90 8.19 1.87
C SER A 154 -16.86 7.11 2.12
N LEU A 155 -16.10 6.65 1.11
CA LEU A 155 -14.96 5.78 1.41
C LEU A 155 -13.90 6.56 2.19
N SER A 156 -13.12 5.83 2.99
CA SER A 156 -11.93 6.43 3.59
C SER A 156 -10.88 6.72 2.53
N ALA A 157 -10.18 7.83 2.71
CA ALA A 157 -9.26 8.38 1.72
C ALA A 157 -7.88 8.65 2.35
N GLY A 158 -7.37 7.66 3.08
CA GLY A 158 -6.15 7.77 3.90
C GLY A 158 -4.91 8.14 3.10
N VAL A 159 -4.66 7.45 1.98
CA VAL A 159 -3.52 7.74 1.10
C VAL A 159 -3.73 9.07 0.38
N GLU A 160 -4.96 9.40 0.04
CA GLU A 160 -5.37 10.62 -0.64
C GLU A 160 -5.15 11.86 0.24
N MET A 161 -5.15 11.71 1.57
CA MET A 161 -4.70 12.79 2.45
C MET A 161 -3.26 13.20 2.13
N LEU A 162 -2.39 12.26 1.77
CA LEU A 162 -1.02 12.57 1.35
C LEU A 162 -0.98 13.24 -0.03
N PHE A 163 -1.99 13.03 -0.87
CA PHE A 163 -2.11 13.73 -2.15
C PHE A 163 -2.47 15.20 -1.96
N VAL A 164 -3.06 15.61 -0.84
CA VAL A 164 -3.45 17.02 -0.59
C VAL A 164 -2.27 17.99 -0.66
N PRO A 165 -1.18 17.86 0.13
CA PRO A 165 -0.03 18.75 0.01
C PRO A 165 0.70 18.60 -1.33
N ALA A 166 0.81 17.38 -1.85
CA ALA A 166 1.45 17.12 -3.14
C ALA A 166 0.72 17.84 -4.27
N PHE A 167 -0.61 17.71 -4.33
CA PHE A 167 -1.47 18.34 -5.33
C PHE A 167 -1.52 19.87 -5.18
N ALA A 168 -1.50 20.41 -3.96
CA ALA A 168 -1.46 21.85 -3.71
C ALA A 168 -0.20 22.52 -4.27
N ILE A 169 0.92 21.78 -4.36
CA ILE A 169 2.20 22.28 -4.88
C ILE A 169 2.36 21.93 -6.36
N GLY A 170 2.22 20.65 -6.71
CA GLY A 170 2.62 20.09 -7.98
C GLY A 170 1.49 19.43 -8.78
N ARG A 171 0.22 19.63 -8.36
CA ARG A 171 -0.99 19.12 -9.04
C ARG A 171 -0.99 17.59 -9.17
N HIS A 172 -1.66 17.08 -10.19
CA HIS A 172 -2.00 15.67 -10.34
C HIS A 172 -0.78 14.74 -10.38
N SER A 173 0.29 15.10 -11.09
CA SER A 173 1.47 14.25 -11.23
C SER A 173 2.25 14.15 -9.92
N ALA A 174 2.20 15.17 -9.06
CA ALA A 174 2.79 15.08 -7.72
C ALA A 174 2.11 14.01 -6.87
N ALA A 175 0.79 13.85 -6.98
CA ALA A 175 0.05 12.82 -6.25
C ALA A 175 0.39 11.41 -6.75
N ALA A 176 0.44 11.22 -8.08
CA ALA A 176 0.85 9.95 -8.67
C ALA A 176 2.29 9.57 -8.25
N LEU A 177 3.21 10.54 -8.21
CA LEU A 177 4.58 10.33 -7.70
C LEU A 177 4.63 9.97 -6.20
N VAL A 178 3.70 10.47 -5.37
CA VAL A 178 3.58 10.03 -3.97
C VAL A 178 3.13 8.57 -3.91
N HIS A 179 2.17 8.16 -4.74
CA HIS A 179 1.77 6.75 -4.82
C HIS A 179 2.92 5.85 -5.32
N PHE A 180 3.66 6.30 -6.32
CA PHE A 180 4.86 5.63 -6.82
C PHE A 180 5.92 5.42 -5.74
N ALA A 181 6.08 6.35 -4.79
CA ALA A 181 6.97 6.16 -3.64
C ALA A 181 6.54 4.96 -2.77
N PHE A 182 5.25 4.66 -2.66
CA PHE A 182 4.78 3.42 -2.02
C PHE A 182 5.12 2.17 -2.81
N ALA A 183 5.10 2.21 -4.16
CA ALA A 183 5.53 1.08 -4.99
C ALA A 183 7.01 0.74 -4.73
N ILE A 184 7.87 1.76 -4.69
CA ILE A 184 9.28 1.62 -4.31
C ILE A 184 9.39 1.08 -2.88
N ALA A 185 8.66 1.66 -1.92
CA ALA A 185 8.72 1.24 -0.52
C ALA A 185 8.26 -0.22 -0.34
N LEU A 186 7.22 -0.67 -1.04
CA LEU A 186 6.75 -2.05 -1.02
C LEU A 186 7.85 -3.01 -1.49
N ALA A 187 8.43 -2.77 -2.66
CA ALA A 187 9.49 -3.63 -3.20
C ALA A 187 10.72 -3.67 -2.27
N LEU A 188 11.13 -2.52 -1.73
CA LEU A 188 12.23 -2.44 -0.77
C LEU A 188 11.89 -3.12 0.56
N ALA A 189 10.65 -3.05 1.04
CA ALA A 189 10.20 -3.74 2.24
C ALA A 189 10.28 -5.27 2.06
N VAL A 190 9.76 -5.79 0.94
CA VAL A 190 9.81 -7.23 0.62
C VAL A 190 11.25 -7.71 0.53
N PHE A 191 12.11 -6.95 -0.16
CA PHE A 191 13.52 -7.29 -0.27
C PHE A 191 14.22 -7.25 1.09
N ALA A 192 13.99 -6.21 1.89
CA ALA A 192 14.54 -6.07 3.23
C ALA A 192 14.09 -7.22 4.15
N TYR A 193 12.82 -7.63 4.08
CA TYR A 193 12.30 -8.75 4.87
C TYR A 193 12.98 -10.07 4.48
N GLY A 194 13.13 -10.35 3.18
CA GLY A 194 13.88 -11.53 2.74
C GLY A 194 15.33 -11.52 3.26
N ARG A 195 16.01 -10.37 3.23
CA ARG A 195 17.33 -10.23 3.86
C ARG A 195 17.28 -10.46 5.37
N ARG A 196 16.22 -10.01 6.04
CA ARG A 196 16.07 -10.14 7.50
C ARG A 196 16.07 -11.59 7.95
N ILE A 197 15.31 -12.43 7.26
CA ILE A 197 15.19 -13.86 7.52
C ILE A 197 16.35 -14.70 6.93
N GLY A 198 17.42 -14.05 6.46
CA GLY A 198 18.61 -14.71 5.90
C GLY A 198 18.41 -15.27 4.48
N ARG A 199 17.37 -14.84 3.78
CA ARG A 199 16.94 -15.31 2.46
C ARG A 199 16.96 -14.20 1.38
N PRO A 200 18.14 -13.62 1.07
CA PRO A 200 18.24 -12.43 0.22
C PRO A 200 17.81 -12.69 -1.24
N TRP A 201 18.03 -13.90 -1.76
CA TRP A 201 17.62 -14.27 -3.12
C TRP A 201 16.10 -14.39 -3.23
N ALA A 202 15.44 -15.03 -2.27
CA ALA A 202 13.98 -15.07 -2.22
C ALA A 202 13.38 -13.67 -2.02
N GLY A 203 14.00 -12.84 -1.17
CA GLY A 203 13.62 -11.44 -0.98
C GLY A 203 13.67 -10.63 -2.27
N ALA A 204 14.77 -10.74 -3.03
CA ALA A 204 14.94 -10.01 -4.28
C ALA A 204 13.95 -10.48 -5.35
N ALA A 205 13.77 -11.80 -5.49
CA ALA A 205 12.81 -12.36 -6.42
C ALA A 205 11.37 -11.96 -6.04
N GLY A 206 10.97 -12.12 -4.78
CA GLY A 206 9.65 -11.71 -4.32
C GLY A 206 9.36 -10.23 -4.55
N ALA A 207 10.34 -9.36 -4.29
CA ALA A 207 10.22 -7.93 -4.55
C ALA A 207 10.05 -7.63 -6.05
N LEU A 208 10.86 -8.24 -6.91
CA LEU A 208 10.78 -8.01 -8.36
C LEU A 208 9.53 -8.61 -8.99
N LEU A 209 9.00 -9.72 -8.47
CA LEU A 209 7.75 -10.31 -8.95
C LEU A 209 6.54 -9.43 -8.67
N VAL A 210 6.47 -8.78 -7.50
CA VAL A 210 5.44 -7.76 -7.26
C VAL A 210 5.69 -6.52 -8.09
N TYR A 211 6.93 -6.01 -8.04
CA TYR A 211 7.24 -4.71 -8.64
C TYR A 211 7.11 -4.73 -10.16
N ALA A 212 7.39 -5.86 -10.82
CA ALA A 212 7.21 -6.00 -12.26
C ALA A 212 5.80 -6.46 -12.68
N SER A 213 4.89 -6.72 -11.73
CA SER A 213 3.51 -7.12 -12.04
C SER A 213 2.79 -5.99 -12.81
N PRO A 214 2.14 -6.26 -13.96
CA PRO A 214 1.54 -5.20 -14.77
C PRO A 214 0.52 -4.35 -14.02
N VAL A 215 -0.40 -4.97 -13.27
CA VAL A 215 -1.39 -4.25 -12.46
C VAL A 215 -0.73 -3.39 -11.39
N ALA A 216 0.34 -3.88 -10.75
CA ALA A 216 1.03 -3.13 -9.71
C ALA A 216 1.79 -1.93 -10.31
N GLY A 217 2.34 -2.10 -11.52
CA GLY A 217 2.96 -1.02 -12.26
C GLY A 217 1.97 0.09 -12.62
N ILE A 218 0.86 -0.26 -13.27
CA ILE A 218 -0.17 0.71 -13.70
C ILE A 218 -0.78 1.42 -12.49
N ASP A 219 -1.16 0.65 -11.45
CA ASP A 219 -1.73 1.19 -10.22
C ASP A 219 -0.75 2.09 -9.47
N GLY A 220 0.48 1.61 -9.28
CA GLY A 220 1.54 2.31 -8.56
C GLY A 220 2.05 3.56 -9.28
N THR A 221 1.75 3.73 -10.57
CA THR A 221 2.06 4.96 -11.32
C THR A 221 0.88 5.89 -11.50
N SER A 222 -0.31 5.48 -11.07
CA SER A 222 -1.54 6.28 -11.10
C SER A 222 -1.81 6.87 -9.71
N ALA A 223 -2.64 7.91 -9.63
CA ALA A 223 -3.11 8.47 -8.36
C ALA A 223 -4.21 7.61 -7.69
N TYR A 224 -3.95 6.30 -7.58
CA TYR A 224 -4.77 5.28 -6.91
C TYR A 224 -4.27 5.06 -5.46
N ASN A 225 -4.63 3.93 -4.84
CA ASN A 225 -4.21 3.60 -3.47
C ASN A 225 -3.93 2.12 -3.20
N ASP A 226 -4.04 1.21 -4.18
CA ASP A 226 -3.96 -0.24 -3.94
C ASP A 226 -2.53 -0.72 -3.67
N VAL A 227 -1.53 -0.20 -4.40
CA VAL A 227 -0.11 -0.48 -4.12
C VAL A 227 0.32 0.13 -2.79
N ALA A 228 -0.16 1.33 -2.44
CA ALA A 228 0.02 1.88 -1.10
C ALA A 228 -0.57 0.98 -0.02
N LEU A 229 -1.78 0.44 -0.24
CA LEU A 229 -2.39 -0.51 0.68
C LEU A 229 -1.54 -1.78 0.84
N ALA A 230 -1.01 -2.35 -0.24
CA ALA A 230 -0.09 -3.50 -0.14
C ALA A 230 1.17 -3.17 0.66
N ALA A 231 1.76 -1.98 0.48
CA ALA A 231 2.89 -1.50 1.27
C ALA A 231 2.56 -1.38 2.76
N ILE A 232 1.38 -0.85 3.09
CA ILE A 232 0.89 -0.70 4.47
C ILE A 232 0.69 -2.07 5.11
N LEU A 233 -0.02 -2.99 4.44
CA LEU A 233 -0.30 -4.34 4.94
C LEU A 233 0.98 -5.15 5.15
N PHE A 234 1.91 -5.10 4.19
CA PHE A 234 3.21 -5.75 4.34
C PHE A 234 4.03 -5.12 5.48
N SER A 235 3.91 -3.80 5.70
CA SER A 235 4.54 -3.13 6.83
C SER A 235 3.93 -3.55 8.17
N VAL A 236 2.61 -3.72 8.29
CA VAL A 236 1.97 -4.26 9.51
C VAL A 236 2.57 -5.63 9.84
N PHE A 237 2.61 -6.53 8.85
CA PHE A 237 3.23 -7.84 8.98
C PHE A 237 4.70 -7.73 9.40
N TYR A 238 5.48 -6.86 8.76
CA TYR A 238 6.90 -6.70 9.06
C TYR A 238 7.11 -6.18 10.49
N TRP A 239 6.39 -5.15 10.93
CA TRP A 239 6.49 -4.65 12.30
C TRP A 239 6.08 -5.69 13.34
N LEU A 240 5.09 -6.57 13.04
CA LEU A 240 4.75 -7.72 13.90
C LEU A 240 5.91 -8.72 14.03
N GLU A 241 6.63 -8.99 12.94
CA GLU A 241 7.80 -9.87 12.97
C GLU A 241 8.96 -9.24 13.77
N ILE A 242 9.21 -7.93 13.61
CA ILE A 242 10.21 -7.21 14.41
C ILE A 242 9.83 -7.22 15.90
N TRP A 243 8.54 -6.98 16.20
CA TRP A 243 8.02 -7.09 17.56
C TRP A 243 8.15 -8.50 18.12
N ASP A 244 7.89 -9.54 17.33
CA ASP A 244 7.99 -10.93 17.80
C ASP A 244 9.44 -11.34 18.13
N GLU A 245 10.41 -10.81 17.38
CA GLU A 245 11.83 -11.02 17.63
C GLU A 245 12.34 -10.31 18.89
N THR A 246 11.87 -9.08 19.13
CA THR A 246 12.42 -8.20 20.18
C THR A 246 11.58 -8.17 21.46
N ARG A 247 10.28 -8.46 21.32
CA ARG A 247 9.25 -8.38 22.36
C ARG A 247 9.12 -7.02 23.04
N ASP A 248 9.59 -5.94 22.40
CA ASP A 248 9.43 -4.58 22.91
C ASP A 248 7.99 -4.08 22.72
N ALA A 249 7.27 -3.86 23.82
CA ALA A 249 5.89 -3.38 23.82
C ALA A 249 5.69 -2.04 23.10
N ARG A 250 6.73 -1.20 22.99
CA ARG A 250 6.68 0.09 22.26
C ARG A 250 6.35 -0.11 20.78
N LEU A 251 6.75 -1.25 20.21
CA LEU A 251 6.50 -1.58 18.80
C LEU A 251 5.04 -1.92 18.51
N LEU A 252 4.20 -2.10 19.54
CA LEU A 252 2.76 -2.27 19.36
C LEU A 252 2.08 -0.97 18.87
N ILE A 253 2.68 0.20 19.12
CA ILE A 253 2.21 1.49 18.62
C ILE A 253 2.23 1.51 17.08
N PRO A 254 3.39 1.37 16.39
CA PRO A 254 3.42 1.41 14.93
C PRO A 254 2.58 0.30 14.29
N ILE A 255 2.46 -0.87 14.92
CA ILE A 255 1.58 -1.96 14.44
C ILE A 255 0.11 -1.49 14.43
N GLY A 256 -0.38 -0.91 15.54
CA GLY A 256 -1.76 -0.43 15.61
C GLY A 256 -2.03 0.76 14.68
N LEU A 257 -1.10 1.71 14.62
CA LEU A 257 -1.22 2.87 13.73
C LEU A 257 -1.30 2.42 12.26
N LEU A 258 -0.44 1.50 11.83
CA LEU A 258 -0.44 0.98 10.47
C LEU A 258 -1.67 0.10 10.18
N ALA A 259 -2.12 -0.70 11.14
CA ALA A 259 -3.31 -1.54 10.97
C ALA A 259 -4.58 -0.69 10.82
N GLY A 260 -4.73 0.37 11.62
CA GLY A 260 -5.82 1.33 11.44
C GLY A 260 -5.65 2.19 10.18
N TYR A 261 -4.42 2.52 9.79
CA TYR A 261 -4.16 3.22 8.54
C TYR A 261 -4.52 2.36 7.31
N ALA A 262 -4.38 1.04 7.38
CA ALA A 262 -4.87 0.15 6.32
C ALA A 262 -6.37 0.30 6.09
N TYR A 263 -7.17 0.35 7.16
CA TYR A 263 -8.60 0.66 7.07
C TYR A 263 -8.83 2.05 6.47
N ALA A 264 -8.10 3.07 6.95
CA ALA A 264 -8.20 4.43 6.45
C ALA A 264 -7.87 4.54 4.95
N THR A 265 -7.00 3.68 4.44
CA THR A 265 -6.73 3.58 2.99
C THR A 265 -7.86 2.86 2.27
N LYS A 266 -8.35 1.73 2.80
CA LYS A 266 -9.43 0.96 2.18
C LYS A 266 -10.20 0.16 3.23
N TYR A 267 -11.51 0.33 3.29
CA TYR A 267 -12.38 -0.34 4.26
C TYR A 267 -12.21 -1.84 4.30
N THR A 268 -12.07 -2.47 3.14
CA THR A 268 -11.93 -3.93 3.04
C THR A 268 -10.67 -4.45 3.72
N ALA A 269 -9.66 -3.61 3.96
CA ALA A 269 -8.45 -3.96 4.68
C ALA A 269 -8.61 -3.98 6.21
N PHE A 270 -9.79 -3.68 6.76
CA PHE A 270 -10.06 -3.73 8.20
C PHE A 270 -9.65 -5.06 8.84
N VAL A 271 -9.71 -6.15 8.07
CA VAL A 271 -9.34 -7.51 8.51
C VAL A 271 -7.89 -7.63 8.99
N ILE A 272 -7.00 -6.69 8.64
CA ILE A 272 -5.63 -6.69 9.16
C ILE A 272 -5.58 -6.32 10.65
N VAL A 273 -6.58 -5.59 11.17
CA VAL A 273 -6.68 -5.23 12.59
C VAL A 273 -6.89 -6.49 13.46
N PRO A 274 -7.93 -7.32 13.27
CA PRO A 274 -8.07 -8.55 14.04
C PRO A 274 -6.92 -9.53 13.78
N TYR A 275 -6.29 -9.53 12.60
CA TYR A 275 -5.07 -10.30 12.38
C TYR A 275 -3.92 -9.85 13.30
N ALA A 276 -3.62 -8.55 13.35
CA ALA A 276 -2.54 -8.03 14.19
C ALA A 276 -2.82 -8.25 15.67
N LEU A 277 -4.05 -7.98 16.13
CA LEU A 277 -4.46 -8.24 17.52
C LEU A 277 -4.41 -9.73 17.85
N GLY A 278 -4.92 -10.58 16.97
CA GLY A 278 -4.88 -12.04 17.11
C GLY A 278 -3.45 -12.58 17.18
N PHE A 279 -2.54 -12.05 16.37
CA PHE A 279 -1.12 -12.41 16.41
C PHE A 279 -0.50 -12.02 17.76
N VAL A 280 -0.73 -10.79 18.24
CA VAL A 280 -0.23 -10.35 19.56
C VAL A 280 -0.82 -11.19 20.69
N ALA A 281 -2.12 -11.47 20.65
CA ALA A 281 -2.82 -12.31 21.63
C ALA A 281 -2.24 -13.74 21.65
N TRP A 282 -2.06 -14.34 20.48
CA TRP A 282 -1.47 -15.68 20.34
C TRP A 282 -0.04 -15.75 20.88
N ARG A 283 0.77 -14.72 20.58
CA ARG A 283 2.19 -14.68 20.95
C ARG A 283 2.44 -14.24 22.39
N THR A 284 1.51 -13.57 23.05
CA THR A 284 1.64 -13.14 24.47
C THR A 284 0.78 -13.95 25.42
N ARG A 285 -0.26 -14.63 24.93
CA ARG A 285 -1.30 -15.30 25.72
C ARG A 285 -1.98 -14.38 26.75
N ARG A 286 -2.01 -13.07 26.48
CA ARG A 286 -2.55 -12.04 27.37
C ARG A 286 -3.35 -11.00 26.57
N LEU A 287 -4.39 -10.45 27.18
CA LEU A 287 -5.23 -9.42 26.54
C LEU A 287 -4.69 -8.00 26.75
N ARG A 288 -3.99 -7.74 27.87
CA ARG A 288 -3.48 -6.40 28.20
C ARG A 288 -2.62 -5.76 27.09
N PRO A 289 -1.71 -6.50 26.40
CA PRO A 289 -0.93 -5.93 25.30
C PRO A 289 -1.77 -5.50 24.09
N LEU A 290 -3.02 -5.96 23.97
CA LEU A 290 -3.89 -5.62 22.84
C LEU A 290 -4.42 -4.18 22.92
N LEU A 291 -4.43 -3.58 24.12
CA LEU A 291 -5.01 -2.25 24.33
C LEU A 291 -4.28 -1.17 23.51
N VAL A 292 -2.94 -1.22 23.47
CA VAL A 292 -2.13 -0.23 22.73
C VAL A 292 -2.39 -0.30 21.22
N PRO A 293 -2.21 -1.44 20.52
CA PRO A 293 -2.43 -1.49 19.09
C PRO A 293 -3.92 -1.28 18.73
N ALA A 294 -4.86 -1.71 19.58
CA ALA A 294 -6.28 -1.45 19.37
C ALA A 294 -6.61 0.04 19.47
N ALA A 295 -6.13 0.74 20.51
CA ALA A 295 -6.32 2.17 20.66
C ALA A 295 -5.71 2.96 19.50
N CYS A 296 -4.48 2.61 19.09
CA CYS A 296 -3.84 3.23 17.93
C CYS A 296 -4.63 2.98 16.64
N ALA A 297 -5.19 1.78 16.44
CA ALA A 297 -6.02 1.50 15.28
C ALA A 297 -7.33 2.32 15.30
N VAL A 298 -7.99 2.43 16.45
CA VAL A 298 -9.20 3.25 16.63
C VAL A 298 -8.93 4.72 16.30
N VAL A 299 -7.79 5.28 16.73
CA VAL A 299 -7.42 6.67 16.40
C VAL A 299 -7.32 6.92 14.89
N MET A 300 -6.92 5.90 14.12
CA MET A 300 -6.82 6.01 12.66
C MET A 300 -8.15 5.74 11.94
N ILE A 301 -9.01 4.91 12.53
CA ILE A 301 -10.29 4.48 11.95
C ILE A 301 -11.43 5.47 12.24
N ALA A 302 -11.55 5.86 13.51
CA ALA A 302 -12.68 6.64 14.01
C ALA A 302 -12.91 7.97 13.27
N PRO A 303 -11.88 8.75 12.89
CA PRO A 303 -12.11 10.02 12.18
C PRO A 303 -12.90 9.84 10.88
N TRP A 304 -12.63 8.78 10.12
CA TRP A 304 -13.35 8.48 8.88
C TRP A 304 -14.79 8.06 9.13
N MET A 305 -15.02 7.20 10.13
CA MET A 305 -16.35 6.77 10.51
C MET A 305 -17.20 7.95 11.04
N ILE A 306 -16.60 8.83 11.85
CA ILE A 306 -17.25 10.03 12.37
C ILE A 306 -17.58 10.99 11.23
N LYS A 307 -16.66 11.24 10.30
CA LYS A 307 -16.92 12.06 9.10
C LYS A 307 -18.15 11.55 8.34
N ASN A 308 -18.26 10.23 8.15
CA ASN A 308 -19.40 9.66 7.44
C ASN A 308 -20.70 9.71 8.24
N TRP A 309 -20.63 9.45 9.55
CA TRP A 309 -21.78 9.62 10.43
C TRP A 309 -22.35 11.04 10.33
N ILE A 310 -21.49 12.05 10.37
CA ILE A 310 -21.90 13.46 10.25
C ILE A 310 -22.47 13.76 8.85
N ASN A 311 -21.81 13.29 7.79
CA ASN A 311 -22.17 13.70 6.43
C ASN A 311 -23.38 12.94 5.86
N VAL A 312 -23.49 11.65 6.16
CA VAL A 312 -24.44 10.72 5.52
C VAL A 312 -25.17 9.80 6.51
N GLN A 313 -25.05 10.04 7.82
CA GLN A 313 -25.76 9.31 8.90
C GLN A 313 -25.42 7.81 9.02
N ASN A 314 -24.38 7.35 8.31
CA ASN A 314 -23.91 5.97 8.33
C ASN A 314 -22.38 5.96 8.50
N PRO A 315 -21.82 5.37 9.58
CA PRO A 315 -20.39 5.40 9.86
C PRO A 315 -19.55 4.52 8.91
N ILE A 316 -20.17 3.54 8.25
CA ILE A 316 -19.50 2.60 7.35
C ILE A 316 -20.01 2.74 5.91
N ALA A 317 -20.62 3.89 5.59
CA ALA A 317 -21.10 4.22 4.26
C ALA A 317 -20.01 4.03 3.18
N PRO A 318 -20.34 3.49 1.99
CA PRO A 318 -21.69 3.26 1.48
C PRO A 318 -22.29 1.89 1.87
N PHE A 319 -21.70 1.14 2.81
CA PHE A 319 -22.16 -0.19 3.21
C PHE A 319 -23.01 -0.16 4.48
N GLY A 320 -23.68 -1.27 4.80
CA GLY A 320 -24.40 -1.45 6.06
C GLY A 320 -25.69 -0.65 6.17
N ASN A 321 -26.33 -0.31 5.03
CA ASN A 321 -27.51 0.56 5.01
C ASN A 321 -28.78 -0.09 5.61
N ARG A 322 -28.73 -1.39 5.91
CA ARG A 322 -29.77 -2.10 6.68
C ARG A 322 -29.71 -1.81 8.18
N VAL A 323 -28.51 -1.50 8.69
CA VAL A 323 -28.25 -1.32 10.12
C VAL A 323 -28.21 0.17 10.45
N PHE A 324 -27.53 0.95 9.62
CA PHE A 324 -27.41 2.40 9.79
C PHE A 324 -28.26 3.13 8.76
N ARG A 325 -28.96 4.18 9.18
CA ARG A 325 -29.73 5.04 8.29
C ARG A 325 -28.79 5.69 7.27
N ASN A 326 -29.13 5.59 5.98
CA ASN A 326 -28.45 6.34 4.93
C ASN A 326 -29.50 7.05 4.06
N PRO A 327 -29.57 8.39 4.08
CA PRO A 327 -30.55 9.14 3.30
C PRO A 327 -30.25 9.16 1.79
N TYR A 328 -29.06 8.71 1.38
CA TYR A 328 -28.53 8.91 0.03
C TYR A 328 -28.29 7.60 -0.73
N VAL A 329 -28.14 6.48 -0.03
CA VAL A 329 -27.87 5.17 -0.65
C VAL A 329 -28.90 4.15 -0.15
N HIS A 330 -29.65 3.59 -1.09
CA HIS A 330 -30.66 2.57 -0.80
C HIS A 330 -30.03 1.18 -0.63
N VAL A 331 -30.64 0.32 0.20
CA VAL A 331 -30.16 -1.05 0.45
C VAL A 331 -30.08 -1.87 -0.83
N LEU A 332 -31.04 -1.72 -1.75
CA LEU A 332 -31.04 -2.43 -3.03
C LEU A 332 -29.79 -2.10 -3.87
N PHE A 333 -29.43 -0.82 -3.95
CA PHE A 333 -28.22 -0.39 -4.66
C PHE A 333 -26.96 -1.03 -4.04
N GLU A 334 -26.85 -1.07 -2.71
CA GLU A 334 -25.72 -1.72 -2.03
C GLU A 334 -25.62 -3.20 -2.41
N GLN A 335 -26.75 -3.91 -2.49
CA GLN A 335 -26.79 -5.32 -2.87
C GLN A 335 -26.36 -5.53 -4.32
N GLU A 336 -26.96 -4.80 -5.26
CA GLU A 336 -26.65 -4.89 -6.69
C GLU A 336 -25.19 -4.53 -6.97
N TYR A 337 -24.69 -3.46 -6.33
CA TYR A 337 -23.29 -3.04 -6.44
C TYR A 337 -22.35 -4.13 -5.88
N GLY A 338 -22.66 -4.70 -4.72
CA GLY A 338 -21.88 -5.80 -4.15
C GLY A 338 -21.88 -7.05 -5.02
N GLU A 339 -23.01 -7.42 -5.62
CA GLU A 339 -23.11 -8.54 -6.56
C GLU A 339 -22.29 -8.29 -7.82
N TYR A 340 -22.38 -7.08 -8.38
CA TYR A 340 -21.55 -6.66 -9.50
C TYR A 340 -20.06 -6.81 -9.16
N LEU A 341 -19.59 -6.29 -8.02
CA LEU A 341 -18.17 -6.39 -7.65
C LEU A 341 -17.69 -7.85 -7.47
N ARG A 342 -18.54 -8.75 -6.97
CA ARG A 342 -18.18 -10.17 -6.77
C ARG A 342 -18.15 -10.99 -8.06
N ARG A 343 -18.73 -10.46 -9.14
CA ARG A 343 -18.89 -11.16 -10.42
C ARG A 343 -18.10 -10.52 -11.54
N TYR A 344 -18.08 -9.18 -11.61
CA TYR A 344 -17.69 -8.44 -12.81
C TYR A 344 -18.39 -9.07 -14.03
N GLU A 345 -17.70 -9.20 -15.16
CA GLU A 345 -18.15 -9.92 -16.35
C GLU A 345 -17.77 -11.43 -16.30
N VAL A 346 -17.34 -11.94 -15.15
CA VAL A 346 -16.91 -13.32 -14.97
C VAL A 346 -18.08 -14.20 -14.53
N SER A 347 -18.67 -14.92 -15.48
CA SER A 347 -19.76 -15.88 -15.21
C SER A 347 -19.28 -17.15 -14.51
N ASN A 348 -18.13 -17.69 -14.92
CA ASN A 348 -17.54 -18.90 -14.35
C ASN A 348 -16.26 -18.54 -13.57
N LYS A 349 -16.29 -18.63 -12.23
CA LYS A 349 -15.15 -18.27 -11.38
C LYS A 349 -13.91 -19.14 -11.59
N TRP A 350 -14.05 -20.33 -12.17
CA TRP A 350 -12.90 -21.18 -12.52
C TRP A 350 -12.02 -20.57 -13.61
N THR A 351 -12.50 -19.56 -14.37
CA THR A 351 -11.68 -18.86 -15.35
C THR A 351 -10.83 -17.75 -14.73
N LEU A 352 -11.07 -17.38 -13.46
CA LEU A 352 -10.35 -16.28 -12.80
C LEU A 352 -8.83 -16.42 -12.83
N PRO A 353 -8.20 -17.60 -12.60
CA PRO A 353 -6.75 -17.71 -12.65
C PRO A 353 -6.18 -17.30 -14.02
N LEU A 354 -6.81 -17.71 -15.12
CA LEU A 354 -6.38 -17.31 -16.46
C LEU A 354 -6.75 -15.85 -16.74
N GLU A 355 -7.90 -15.39 -16.26
CA GLU A 355 -8.33 -14.01 -16.42
C GLU A 355 -7.34 -13.05 -15.77
N VAL A 356 -6.99 -13.27 -14.50
CA VAL A 356 -6.10 -12.37 -13.77
C VAL A 356 -4.63 -12.51 -14.17
N THR A 357 -4.22 -13.54 -14.91
CA THR A 357 -2.79 -13.75 -15.27
C THR A 357 -2.49 -13.58 -16.76
N LEU A 358 -3.45 -13.83 -17.65
CA LEU A 358 -3.27 -13.89 -19.10
C LEU A 358 -4.21 -12.98 -19.90
N TYR A 359 -5.50 -12.91 -19.54
CA TYR A 359 -6.51 -12.23 -20.38
C TYR A 359 -6.85 -10.82 -19.90
N GLY A 360 -7.28 -10.69 -18.64
CA GLY A 360 -7.53 -9.44 -17.94
C GLY A 360 -8.67 -8.56 -18.45
N GLN A 361 -9.40 -8.95 -19.50
CA GLN A 361 -10.47 -8.13 -20.07
C GLN A 361 -11.64 -8.00 -19.10
N LYS A 362 -12.06 -9.10 -18.47
CA LYS A 362 -13.25 -9.16 -17.61
C LYS A 362 -13.00 -8.61 -16.21
N THR A 363 -11.75 -8.68 -15.74
CA THR A 363 -11.35 -8.23 -14.40
C THR A 363 -10.52 -6.96 -14.44
N THR A 364 -10.45 -6.30 -15.60
CA THR A 364 -9.74 -5.03 -15.83
C THR A 364 -8.29 -5.09 -15.34
N GLY A 365 -7.54 -6.08 -15.84
CA GLY A 365 -6.10 -6.15 -15.65
C GLY A 365 -5.50 -7.53 -15.47
N VAL A 366 -4.17 -7.58 -15.47
CA VAL A 366 -3.39 -8.80 -15.20
C VAL A 366 -2.29 -8.61 -14.14
N ILE A 367 -2.11 -9.60 -13.27
CA ILE A 367 -0.97 -9.71 -12.34
C ILE A 367 0.28 -10.30 -13.01
N GLY A 368 0.11 -10.94 -14.17
CA GLY A 368 1.17 -11.51 -15.01
C GLY A 368 1.30 -13.03 -14.89
N MET A 369 1.81 -13.64 -15.96
CA MET A 369 1.76 -15.09 -16.19
C MET A 369 2.46 -15.93 -15.12
N VAL A 370 3.52 -15.41 -14.51
CA VAL A 370 4.28 -16.14 -13.47
C VAL A 370 3.41 -16.55 -12.29
N PHE A 371 2.33 -15.80 -12.01
CA PHE A 371 1.43 -16.08 -10.90
C PHE A 371 0.48 -17.25 -11.18
N LEU A 372 0.48 -17.85 -12.38
CA LEU A 372 -0.08 -19.20 -12.55
C LEU A 372 0.65 -20.23 -11.66
N ALA A 373 1.91 -19.97 -11.33
CA ALA A 373 2.68 -20.75 -10.37
C ALA A 373 2.44 -20.36 -8.90
N ALA A 374 1.43 -19.51 -8.60
CA ALA A 374 1.06 -19.15 -7.22
C ALA A 374 0.84 -20.35 -6.28
N PRO A 375 0.29 -21.52 -6.72
CA PRO A 375 0.19 -22.70 -5.86
C PRO A 375 1.54 -23.19 -5.32
N LEU A 376 2.67 -22.90 -5.98
CA LEU A 376 4.01 -23.22 -5.46
C LEU A 376 4.31 -22.52 -4.13
N SER A 377 3.62 -21.43 -3.82
CA SER A 377 3.71 -20.76 -2.51
C SER A 377 3.43 -21.71 -1.34
N LEU A 378 2.58 -22.72 -1.52
CA LEU A 378 2.25 -23.72 -0.50
C LEU A 378 3.47 -24.57 -0.11
N LEU A 379 4.43 -24.78 -1.01
CA LEU A 379 5.67 -25.48 -0.69
C LEU A 379 6.52 -24.70 0.33
N SER A 380 6.27 -23.39 0.53
CA SER A 380 6.92 -22.61 1.58
C SER A 380 6.43 -22.94 2.99
N LEU A 381 5.36 -23.72 3.16
CA LEU A 381 4.86 -24.18 4.46
C LEU A 381 5.91 -24.96 5.27
N ARG A 382 6.89 -25.57 4.58
CA ARG A 382 8.06 -26.20 5.22
C ARG A 382 8.92 -25.23 6.03
N TYR A 383 8.88 -23.94 5.68
CA TYR A 383 9.60 -22.88 6.38
C TYR A 383 8.68 -22.13 7.35
N ARG A 384 9.19 -21.81 8.54
CA ARG A 384 8.46 -20.97 9.51
C ARG A 384 8.07 -19.62 8.92
N ALA A 385 8.96 -18.99 8.16
CA ALA A 385 8.69 -17.71 7.49
C ALA A 385 7.58 -17.85 6.44
N GLY A 386 7.56 -18.95 5.68
CA GLY A 386 6.51 -19.21 4.69
C GLY A 386 5.14 -19.31 5.33
N ARG A 387 5.00 -20.08 6.42
CA ARG A 387 3.74 -20.14 7.19
C ARG A 387 3.27 -18.76 7.66
N ARG A 388 4.19 -17.94 8.16
CA ARG A 388 3.89 -16.58 8.66
C ARG A 388 3.43 -15.63 7.56
N LEU A 389 4.00 -15.73 6.37
CA LEU A 389 3.62 -14.93 5.20
C LEU A 389 2.28 -15.38 4.59
N LEU A 390 2.02 -16.69 4.54
CA LEU A 390 0.82 -17.23 3.91
C LEU A 390 -0.46 -16.85 4.66
N VAL A 391 -0.44 -16.72 5.99
CA VAL A 391 -1.64 -16.34 6.77
C VAL A 391 -2.21 -14.98 6.34
N PRO A 392 -1.47 -13.86 6.40
CA PRO A 392 -1.97 -12.58 5.90
C PRO A 392 -2.16 -12.60 4.37
N GLY A 393 -1.37 -13.36 3.61
CA GLY A 393 -1.57 -13.53 2.16
C GLY A 393 -2.95 -14.11 1.81
N PHE A 394 -3.33 -15.23 2.44
CA PHE A 394 -4.65 -15.84 2.26
C PHE A 394 -5.78 -14.99 2.86
N LEU A 395 -5.53 -14.28 3.96
CA LEU A 395 -6.51 -13.34 4.51
C LEU A 395 -6.85 -12.23 3.49
N MET A 396 -5.84 -11.65 2.83
CA MET A 396 -6.07 -10.65 1.78
C MET A 396 -6.68 -11.26 0.52
N LEU A 397 -6.31 -12.49 0.16
CA LEU A 397 -6.94 -13.21 -0.95
C LEU A 397 -8.43 -13.50 -0.68
N ALA A 398 -8.81 -13.75 0.57
CA ALA A 398 -10.22 -13.91 0.93
C ALA A 398 -11.01 -12.62 0.72
N VAL A 399 -10.40 -11.46 0.97
CA VAL A 399 -11.00 -10.15 0.71
C VAL A 399 -11.24 -9.91 -0.79
N TYR A 400 -10.36 -10.41 -1.67
CA TYR A 400 -10.55 -10.36 -3.13
C TYR A 400 -11.85 -11.05 -3.58
N LEU A 401 -12.37 -12.04 -2.86
CA LEU A 401 -13.64 -12.68 -3.23
C LEU A 401 -14.85 -11.73 -3.14
N ALA A 402 -14.72 -10.62 -2.40
CA ALA A 402 -15.71 -9.55 -2.34
C ALA A 402 -15.64 -8.58 -3.54
N ASN A 403 -14.50 -8.53 -4.24
CA ASN A 403 -14.31 -7.74 -5.44
C ASN A 403 -13.28 -8.40 -6.36
N VAL A 404 -13.74 -9.01 -7.46
CA VAL A 404 -12.91 -9.84 -8.33
C VAL A 404 -12.09 -9.05 -9.35
N GLY A 405 -12.11 -7.71 -9.32
CA GLY A 405 -11.25 -6.86 -10.14
C GLY A 405 -9.78 -7.10 -9.83
N THR A 406 -8.92 -7.20 -10.84
CA THR A 406 -7.53 -7.65 -10.70
C THR A 406 -6.71 -6.80 -9.71
N ARG A 407 -6.96 -5.49 -9.64
CA ARG A 407 -6.30 -4.59 -8.67
C ARG A 407 -6.49 -5.00 -7.20
N PHE A 408 -7.59 -5.67 -6.86
CA PHE A 408 -7.85 -6.16 -5.51
C PHE A 408 -6.98 -7.37 -5.12
N LEU A 409 -6.19 -7.92 -6.05
CA LEU A 409 -5.13 -8.88 -5.74
C LEU A 409 -3.83 -8.21 -5.27
N ILE A 410 -3.58 -6.94 -5.61
CA ILE A 410 -2.34 -6.23 -5.24
C ILE A 410 -1.99 -6.39 -3.74
N PRO A 411 -2.94 -6.25 -2.79
CA PRO A 411 -2.69 -6.46 -1.35
C PRO A 411 -2.06 -7.80 -0.96
N CYS A 412 -2.37 -8.89 -1.70
CA CYS A 412 -1.84 -10.23 -1.40
C CYS A 412 -0.55 -10.57 -2.15
N LEU A 413 -0.25 -9.88 -3.26
CA LEU A 413 0.91 -10.15 -4.12
C LEU A 413 2.24 -10.22 -3.34
N PRO A 414 2.62 -9.29 -2.43
CA PRO A 414 3.91 -9.39 -1.75
C PRO A 414 4.09 -10.64 -0.90
N PHE A 415 3.00 -11.15 -0.34
CA PHE A 415 3.03 -12.39 0.43
C PHE A 415 3.20 -13.61 -0.48
N PHE A 416 2.44 -13.69 -1.57
CA PHE A 416 2.53 -14.81 -2.52
C PHE A 416 3.82 -14.80 -3.33
N SER A 417 4.27 -13.65 -3.82
CA SER A 417 5.54 -13.51 -4.53
C SER A 417 6.72 -13.94 -3.68
N LEU A 418 6.78 -13.53 -2.42
CA LEU A 418 7.86 -13.91 -1.53
C LEU A 418 7.79 -15.40 -1.15
N THR A 419 6.60 -15.95 -0.92
CA THR A 419 6.44 -17.38 -0.57
C THR A 419 6.73 -18.30 -1.76
N MET A 420 6.33 -17.95 -2.98
CA MET A 420 6.79 -18.61 -4.21
C MET A 420 8.32 -18.58 -4.31
N ALA A 421 8.93 -17.42 -4.05
CA ALA A 421 10.38 -17.29 -4.11
C ALA A 421 11.09 -18.12 -3.01
N LEU A 422 10.55 -18.15 -1.79
CA LEU A 422 11.05 -18.98 -0.70
C LEU A 422 10.95 -20.48 -1.01
N ALA A 423 9.86 -20.89 -1.67
CA ALA A 423 9.69 -22.28 -2.11
C ALA A 423 10.83 -22.74 -3.04
N LEU A 424 11.36 -21.85 -3.88
CA LEU A 424 12.39 -22.16 -4.88
C LEU A 424 13.81 -21.72 -4.46
N GLU A 425 14.03 -21.32 -3.21
CA GLU A 425 15.28 -20.67 -2.81
C GLU A 425 16.56 -21.51 -2.97
N ASN A 426 16.44 -22.84 -2.91
CA ASN A 426 17.57 -23.73 -3.14
C ASN A 426 18.00 -23.77 -4.63
N ALA A 427 17.16 -23.27 -5.54
CA ALA A 427 17.40 -23.22 -6.98
C ALA A 427 17.53 -21.76 -7.45
N LYS A 428 18.60 -21.07 -7.04
CA LYS A 428 18.87 -19.66 -7.42
C LYS A 428 18.77 -19.41 -8.94
N PRO A 429 19.29 -20.27 -9.84
CA PRO A 429 19.13 -20.07 -11.28
C PRO A 429 17.68 -20.08 -11.74
N LEU A 430 16.85 -20.97 -11.16
CA LEU A 430 15.42 -21.04 -11.46
C LEU A 430 14.69 -19.78 -10.97
N LEU A 431 15.03 -19.27 -9.78
CA LEU A 431 14.50 -17.99 -9.29
C LEU A 431 14.85 -16.83 -10.23
N ALA A 432 16.10 -16.76 -10.67
CA ALA A 432 16.55 -15.73 -11.60
C ALA A 432 15.81 -15.83 -12.94
N ALA A 433 15.66 -17.05 -13.48
CA ALA A 433 14.91 -17.30 -14.71
C ALA A 433 13.43 -16.91 -14.56
N MET A 434 12.79 -17.24 -13.45
CA MET A 434 11.40 -16.88 -13.15
C MET A 434 11.20 -15.36 -13.10
N VAL A 435 12.13 -14.63 -12.47
CA VAL A 435 12.11 -13.16 -12.40
C VAL A 435 12.32 -12.54 -13.78
N VAL A 436 13.31 -13.02 -14.53
CA VAL A 436 13.59 -12.52 -15.89
C VAL A 436 12.41 -12.78 -16.81
N PHE A 437 11.84 -13.98 -16.77
CA PHE A 437 10.64 -14.33 -17.52
C PHE A 437 9.48 -13.38 -17.17
N HIS A 438 9.19 -13.19 -15.88
CA HIS A 438 8.10 -12.31 -15.46
C HIS A 438 8.33 -10.86 -15.87
N ALA A 439 9.54 -10.33 -15.67
CA ALA A 439 9.91 -8.97 -16.06
C ALA A 439 9.77 -8.74 -17.58
N THR A 440 10.20 -9.71 -18.39
CA THR A 440 10.09 -9.64 -19.85
C THR A 440 8.63 -9.70 -20.30
N MET A 441 7.86 -10.69 -19.81
CA MET A 441 6.46 -10.87 -20.19
C MET A 441 5.56 -9.72 -19.72
N SER A 442 5.92 -9.07 -18.61
CA SER A 442 5.19 -7.94 -18.06
C SER A 442 5.66 -6.58 -18.62
N SER A 443 6.67 -6.59 -19.50
CA SER A 443 7.12 -5.37 -20.14
C SER A 443 6.05 -4.83 -21.11
N PRO A 444 5.90 -3.50 -21.24
CA PRO A 444 4.91 -2.92 -22.16
C PRO A 444 5.10 -3.36 -23.62
N TRP A 445 6.33 -3.68 -24.02
CA TRP A 445 6.67 -4.12 -25.38
C TRP A 445 6.11 -5.50 -25.70
N VAL A 446 6.21 -6.43 -24.74
CA VAL A 446 5.69 -7.79 -24.91
C VAL A 446 4.18 -7.81 -24.70
N MET A 447 3.66 -7.12 -23.68
CA MET A 447 2.23 -7.14 -23.36
C MET A 447 1.32 -6.71 -24.52
N LYS A 448 1.77 -5.80 -25.39
CA LYS A 448 1.02 -5.39 -26.61
C LYS A 448 0.70 -6.56 -27.55
N HIS A 449 1.47 -7.64 -27.47
CA HIS A 449 1.35 -8.85 -28.30
C HIS A 449 0.70 -10.01 -27.55
N THR A 450 0.24 -9.79 -26.30
CA THR A 450 -0.42 -10.80 -25.49
C THR A 450 -1.95 -10.65 -25.53
N PRO A 451 -2.72 -11.68 -25.14
CA PRO A 451 -4.18 -11.59 -25.04
C PRO A 451 -4.69 -10.43 -24.15
N SER A 452 -3.85 -9.94 -23.23
CA SER A 452 -4.18 -8.84 -22.32
C SER A 452 -3.98 -7.43 -22.88
N ARG A 453 -3.75 -7.26 -24.19
CA ARG A 453 -3.50 -5.94 -24.80
C ARG A 453 -4.61 -4.91 -24.60
N TYR A 454 -5.83 -5.33 -24.27
CA TYR A 454 -7.00 -4.48 -24.02
C TYR A 454 -7.52 -4.59 -22.58
N ALA A 455 -6.71 -5.12 -21.66
CA ALA A 455 -7.10 -5.26 -20.26
C ALA A 455 -7.12 -3.92 -19.50
N TRP A 456 -6.69 -2.82 -20.14
CA TRP A 456 -6.40 -1.52 -19.53
C TRP A 456 -6.83 -0.36 -20.40
#